data_AF-A0A7S2YUF7-F1
#
_entry.id   AF-A0A7S2YUF7-F1
#
_cell.length_a   1.000
_cell.length_b   1.000
_cell.length_c   1.000
_cell.angle_alpha   90.00
_cell.angle_beta   90.00
_cell.angle_gamma   90.00
#
_symmetry.space_group_name_H-M   'P 1'
#
loop_
_entity.id
_entity.type
_entity.pdbx_description
1 polymer ?
#
loop_
_entity_poly.entity_id
_entity_poly.type
_entity_poly.pdbx_seq_one_letter_code
_entity_poly.pdbx_strand_id
1 'polypeptide(L)'
;RNWPALWGNKPNDYRPQEEYPGPAPLSEPEARLMFRIIHAVEPQAMVNVHSGMYGLFVPPDSSPIMSNNPAHLAEVKLLHQMNERWLGGKCPIGSVGYAVGYVAYGCLSEFMEKGFGITSAQTWEIAGNELTSPRNCYEMFNPIEPDDIQEHRRIWTAMVLNHIVNLYKGMVPGIRSSEDDFSREVAVLPNPDACGLTQMHVDAMDGLNDLALGRGDRQERRDFVEKALARTPDMHMPLLGEDIPAEWLNLTWLNEGP
;
A
#
# COMPACT_ATOMS: atom_id res chain seq x y z
N ARG A 1 -5.80 -0.01 -9.48
CA ARG A 1 -6.34 0.82 -10.60
C ARG A 1 -7.82 1.21 -10.40
N ASN A 2 -8.64 0.49 -9.62
CA ASN A 2 -10.08 0.78 -9.46
C ASN A 2 -10.44 1.79 -8.33
N TRP A 3 -9.47 2.34 -7.62
CA TRP A 3 -9.73 3.26 -6.50
C TRP A 3 -9.97 4.71 -6.98
N PRO A 4 -10.77 5.53 -6.27
CA PRO A 4 -11.15 6.87 -6.73
C PRO A 4 -10.00 7.87 -6.97
N ALA A 5 -8.86 7.69 -6.31
CA ALA A 5 -7.72 8.61 -6.43
C ALA A 5 -7.15 8.62 -7.86
N LEU A 6 -7.37 9.73 -8.58
CA LEU A 6 -6.94 9.93 -9.96
C LEU A 6 -7.44 8.83 -10.93
N TRP A 7 -8.60 8.25 -10.62
CA TRP A 7 -9.20 7.18 -11.41
C TRP A 7 -9.42 7.60 -12.88
N GLY A 8 -9.14 6.68 -13.80
CA GLY A 8 -9.31 6.89 -15.24
C GLY A 8 -8.10 7.50 -15.96
N ASN A 9 -7.14 8.07 -15.22
CA ASN A 9 -5.85 8.46 -15.77
C ASN A 9 -5.04 7.22 -16.18
N LYS A 10 -4.25 7.35 -17.25
CA LYS A 10 -3.47 6.27 -17.84
C LYS A 10 -2.02 6.70 -17.97
N PRO A 11 -1.04 5.89 -17.51
CA PRO A 11 0.36 6.16 -17.79
C PRO A 11 0.66 5.93 -19.28
N ASN A 12 1.83 6.38 -19.73
CA ASN A 12 2.23 6.28 -21.14
C ASN A 12 2.34 4.84 -21.64
N ASP A 13 2.63 3.90 -20.75
CA ASP A 13 2.81 2.47 -20.98
C ASP A 13 1.57 1.63 -20.63
N TYR A 14 0.41 2.27 -20.45
CA TYR A 14 -0.84 1.66 -20.04
C TYR A 14 -1.24 0.42 -20.88
N ARG A 15 -1.51 -0.69 -20.20
CA ARG A 15 -1.93 -1.96 -20.82
C ARG A 15 -3.37 -2.32 -20.45
N PRO A 16 -4.37 -2.10 -21.33
CA PRO A 16 -5.77 -2.30 -20.97
C PRO A 16 -6.12 -3.74 -20.62
N GLN A 17 -5.36 -4.74 -21.07
CA GLN A 17 -5.63 -6.14 -20.74
C GLN A 17 -5.30 -6.48 -19.27
N GLU A 18 -4.32 -5.78 -18.68
CA GLU A 18 -3.81 -6.06 -17.32
C GLU A 18 -4.16 -4.94 -16.33
N GLU A 19 -4.39 -3.73 -16.81
CA GLU A 19 -4.51 -2.53 -15.97
C GLU A 19 -5.87 -1.82 -16.08
N TYR A 20 -6.86 -2.44 -16.71
CA TYR A 20 -8.19 -1.84 -16.87
C TYR A 20 -8.77 -1.41 -15.51
N PRO A 21 -9.08 -0.12 -15.31
CA PRO A 21 -9.51 0.38 -14.01
C PRO A 21 -11.01 0.15 -13.74
N GLY A 22 -11.71 -0.63 -14.56
CA GLY A 22 -13.17 -0.79 -14.52
C GLY A 22 -13.94 0.34 -15.23
N PRO A 23 -15.28 0.26 -15.30
CA PRO A 23 -16.13 1.29 -15.91
C PRO A 23 -16.36 2.55 -15.04
N ALA A 24 -16.11 2.46 -13.72
CA ALA A 24 -16.25 3.57 -12.77
C ALA A 24 -15.31 3.33 -11.56
N PRO A 25 -14.95 4.36 -10.76
CA PRO A 25 -14.24 4.11 -9.50
C PRO A 25 -15.11 3.25 -8.57
N LEU A 26 -14.48 2.29 -7.89
CA LEU A 26 -15.15 1.30 -7.06
C LEU A 26 -16.21 0.49 -7.83
N SER A 27 -16.00 0.25 -9.13
CA SER A 27 -16.86 -0.64 -9.93
C SER A 27 -16.68 -2.12 -9.59
N GLU A 28 -15.52 -2.52 -9.06
CA GLU A 28 -15.28 -3.93 -8.70
C GLU A 28 -15.89 -4.25 -7.32
N PRO A 29 -16.57 -5.40 -7.17
CA PRO A 29 -17.18 -5.79 -5.89
C PRO A 29 -16.16 -5.93 -4.76
N GLU A 30 -14.95 -6.40 -5.05
CA GLU A 30 -13.85 -6.54 -4.10
C GLU A 30 -13.38 -5.17 -3.59
N ALA A 31 -13.26 -4.19 -4.49
CA ALA A 31 -12.88 -2.83 -4.13
C ALA A 31 -13.95 -2.16 -3.23
N ARG A 32 -15.24 -2.37 -3.53
CA ARG A 32 -16.33 -1.88 -2.66
C ARG A 32 -16.36 -2.56 -1.30
N LEU A 33 -16.17 -3.88 -1.24
CA LEU A 33 -16.11 -4.61 0.02
C LEU A 33 -14.98 -4.07 0.89
N MET A 34 -13.79 -3.94 0.32
CA MET A 34 -12.64 -3.39 1.01
C MET A 34 -12.89 -1.94 1.46
N PHE A 35 -13.49 -1.11 0.60
CA PHE A 35 -13.89 0.26 0.97
C PHE A 35 -14.82 0.28 2.20
N ARG A 36 -15.82 -0.61 2.26
CA ARG A 36 -16.72 -0.71 3.42
C ARG A 36 -16.00 -1.15 4.69
N ILE A 37 -15.04 -2.07 4.58
CA ILE A 37 -14.20 -2.49 5.72
C ILE A 37 -13.36 -1.30 6.21
N ILE A 38 -12.67 -0.61 5.30
CA ILE A 38 -11.87 0.58 5.62
C ILE A 38 -12.71 1.64 6.32
N HIS A 39 -13.88 1.95 5.77
CA HIS A 39 -14.79 2.94 6.35
C HIS A 39 -15.32 2.52 7.73
N ALA A 40 -15.54 1.23 7.97
CA ALA A 40 -16.03 0.72 9.26
C ALA A 40 -14.93 0.63 10.32
N VAL A 41 -13.72 0.22 9.92
CA VAL A 41 -12.58 0.04 10.82
C VAL A 41 -11.89 1.37 11.14
N GLU A 42 -11.96 2.36 10.23
CA GLU A 42 -11.21 3.62 10.30
C GLU A 42 -9.72 3.38 10.64
N PRO A 43 -8.99 2.61 9.81
CA PRO A 43 -7.64 2.18 10.15
C PRO A 43 -6.68 3.36 10.27
N GLN A 44 -5.71 3.25 11.18
CA GLN A 44 -4.68 4.27 11.38
C GLN A 44 -3.45 4.05 10.50
N ALA A 45 -3.30 2.85 9.97
CA ALA A 45 -2.25 2.42 9.05
C ALA A 45 -2.79 1.32 8.13
N MET A 46 -2.20 1.19 6.95
CA MET A 46 -2.57 0.22 5.94
C MET A 46 -1.31 -0.26 5.21
N VAL A 47 -1.18 -1.58 5.06
CA VAL A 47 -0.16 -2.22 4.23
C VAL A 47 -0.88 -3.05 3.18
N ASN A 48 -0.64 -2.72 1.91
CA ASN A 48 -1.17 -3.39 0.74
C ASN A 48 -0.09 -4.33 0.18
N VAL A 49 -0.28 -5.64 0.31
CA VAL A 49 0.74 -6.65 -0.03
C VAL A 49 0.60 -7.12 -1.47
N HIS A 50 1.70 -7.07 -2.21
CA HIS A 50 1.84 -7.43 -3.63
C HIS A 50 3.05 -8.34 -3.85
N SER A 51 3.16 -8.88 -5.05
CA SER A 51 4.31 -9.66 -5.51
C SER A 51 4.60 -9.37 -6.97
N GLY A 52 5.85 -9.59 -7.36
CA GLY A 52 6.40 -9.39 -8.71
C GLY A 52 7.80 -8.80 -8.66
N MET A 53 8.15 -8.19 -7.54
CA MET A 53 9.48 -7.68 -7.22
C MET A 53 9.67 -7.65 -5.70
N TYR A 54 10.82 -7.17 -5.24
CA TYR A 54 11.02 -6.74 -3.85
C TYR A 54 10.91 -5.21 -3.79
N GLY A 55 10.17 -4.65 -2.84
CA GLY A 55 10.02 -3.19 -2.72
C GLY A 55 9.09 -2.75 -1.59
N LEU A 56 9.36 -1.56 -1.02
CA LEU A 56 8.53 -0.95 0.04
C LEU A 56 8.14 0.46 -0.38
N PHE A 57 6.89 0.65 -0.78
CA PHE A 57 6.45 1.89 -1.41
C PHE A 57 5.52 2.72 -0.53
N VAL A 58 5.73 4.03 -0.58
CA VAL A 58 4.89 5.04 0.05
C VAL A 58 4.22 5.91 -1.03
N PRO A 59 3.03 6.47 -0.77
CA PRO A 59 2.38 7.39 -1.69
C PRO A 59 3.20 8.67 -1.96
N PRO A 60 2.90 9.39 -3.06
CA PRO A 60 1.91 9.06 -4.09
C PRO A 60 2.40 7.97 -5.06
N ASP A 61 1.47 7.14 -5.53
CA ASP A 61 1.72 6.16 -6.59
C ASP A 61 1.77 6.84 -7.97
N SER A 62 1.07 7.96 -8.11
CA SER A 62 0.87 8.70 -9.36
C SER A 62 2.02 9.64 -9.74
N SER A 63 3.09 9.69 -8.95
CA SER A 63 4.20 10.63 -9.13
C SER A 63 5.53 9.94 -8.82
N PRO A 64 6.59 10.22 -9.59
CA PRO A 64 7.95 9.78 -9.26
C PRO A 64 8.60 10.64 -8.17
N ILE A 65 7.90 11.67 -7.70
CA ILE A 65 8.35 12.54 -6.62
C ILE A 65 7.47 12.24 -5.41
N MET A 66 8.11 11.82 -4.32
CA MET A 66 7.47 11.62 -3.04
C MET A 66 6.96 12.95 -2.45
N SER A 67 5.91 12.92 -1.61
CA SER A 67 5.46 14.15 -0.95
C SER A 67 6.46 14.60 0.13
N ASN A 68 6.78 15.89 0.14
CA ASN A 68 7.62 16.51 1.18
C ASN A 68 6.81 16.85 2.43
N ASN A 69 6.43 15.84 3.21
CA ASN A 69 5.77 16.04 4.50
C ASN A 69 6.39 15.15 5.59
N PRO A 70 6.32 15.56 6.87
CA PRO A 70 6.96 14.85 7.97
C PRO A 70 6.55 13.39 8.10
N ALA A 71 5.29 13.07 7.76
CA ALA A 71 4.77 11.73 7.93
C ALA A 71 5.33 10.74 6.91
N HIS A 72 5.40 11.15 5.64
CA HIS A 72 6.06 10.36 4.60
C HIS A 72 7.55 10.21 4.86
N LEU A 73 8.24 11.27 5.32
CA LEU A 73 9.66 11.18 5.65
C LEU A 73 9.93 10.23 6.82
N ALA A 74 9.10 10.28 7.86
CA ALA A 74 9.18 9.37 9.00
C ALA A 74 8.89 7.90 8.59
N GLU A 75 7.89 7.68 7.73
CA GLU A 75 7.57 6.36 7.19
C GLU A 75 8.73 5.78 6.37
N VAL A 76 9.32 6.57 5.47
CA VAL A 76 10.48 6.13 4.67
C VAL A 76 11.67 5.80 5.57
N LYS A 77 11.95 6.60 6.60
CA LYS A 77 12.98 6.30 7.59
C LYS A 77 12.72 4.97 8.29
N LEU A 78 11.50 4.76 8.77
CA LEU A 78 11.07 3.50 9.41
C LEU A 78 11.26 2.29 8.48
N LEU A 79 10.80 2.39 7.23
CA LEU A 79 10.91 1.32 6.24
C LEU A 79 12.37 1.00 5.91
N HIS A 80 13.25 1.99 5.84
CA HIS A 80 14.69 1.76 5.65
C HIS A 80 15.30 0.96 6.78
N GLN A 81 15.04 1.31 8.04
CA GLN A 81 15.55 0.53 9.18
C GLN A 81 15.08 -0.91 9.16
N MET A 82 13.81 -1.10 8.82
CA MET A 82 13.18 -2.40 8.72
C MET A 82 13.79 -3.22 7.56
N ASN A 83 14.04 -2.60 6.41
CA ASN A 83 14.69 -3.22 5.25
C ASN A 83 16.12 -3.66 5.58
N GLU A 84 16.92 -2.83 6.23
CA GLU A 84 18.26 -3.20 6.69
C GLU A 84 18.23 -4.38 7.66
N ARG A 85 17.33 -4.32 8.65
CA ARG A 85 17.24 -5.33 9.70
C ARG A 85 16.75 -6.69 9.22
N TRP A 86 15.74 -6.73 8.35
CA TRP A 86 15.01 -7.95 8.04
C TRP A 86 15.20 -8.43 6.60
N LEU A 87 15.56 -7.54 5.68
CA LEU A 87 15.65 -7.83 4.24
C LEU A 87 17.08 -7.64 3.69
N GLY A 88 18.04 -7.26 4.54
CA GLY A 88 19.43 -7.03 4.14
C GLY A 88 19.59 -5.86 3.19
N GLY A 89 18.72 -4.84 3.29
CA GLY A 89 18.79 -3.63 2.46
C GLY A 89 18.34 -3.83 1.00
N LYS A 90 17.81 -5.00 0.64
CA LYS A 90 17.55 -5.35 -0.77
C LYS A 90 16.35 -4.64 -1.40
N CYS A 91 15.39 -4.14 -0.61
CA CYS A 91 14.21 -3.49 -1.17
C CYS A 91 14.49 -2.03 -1.55
N PRO A 92 14.14 -1.58 -2.76
CA PRO A 92 13.99 -0.16 -3.06
C PRO A 92 12.83 0.42 -2.22
N ILE A 93 12.99 1.67 -1.79
CA ILE A 93 12.03 2.38 -0.93
C ILE A 93 11.74 3.76 -1.48
N GLY A 94 10.47 4.18 -1.47
CA GLY A 94 10.03 5.50 -1.90
C GLY A 94 8.70 5.49 -2.63
N SER A 95 8.42 6.52 -3.43
CA SER A 95 7.25 6.53 -4.33
C SER A 95 7.37 5.50 -5.45
N VAL A 96 6.26 4.86 -5.84
CA VAL A 96 6.23 3.81 -6.89
C VAL A 96 6.86 4.30 -8.20
N GLY A 97 6.49 5.51 -8.63
CA GLY A 97 7.03 6.13 -9.85
C GLY A 97 8.55 6.23 -9.91
N TYR A 98 9.17 6.36 -8.74
CA TYR A 98 10.61 6.41 -8.60
C TYR A 98 11.22 5.02 -8.50
N ALA A 99 10.72 4.22 -7.54
CA ALA A 99 11.33 2.97 -7.14
C ALA A 99 11.21 1.88 -8.21
N VAL A 100 10.13 1.92 -9.01
CA VAL A 100 9.80 0.90 -10.02
C VAL A 100 9.91 1.46 -11.44
N GLY A 101 9.99 2.79 -11.60
CA GLY A 101 10.19 3.45 -12.89
C GLY A 101 8.92 3.71 -13.71
N TYR A 102 7.72 3.49 -13.14
CA TYR A 102 6.45 3.86 -13.75
C TYR A 102 5.45 4.38 -12.71
N VAL A 103 4.60 5.32 -13.11
CA VAL A 103 3.55 5.87 -12.23
C VAL A 103 2.25 5.10 -12.38
N ALA A 104 1.49 5.02 -11.29
CA ALA A 104 0.24 4.29 -11.23
C ALA A 104 -0.92 5.19 -10.75
N TYR A 105 -2.09 5.04 -11.37
CA TYR A 105 -3.31 5.77 -10.99
C TYR A 105 -4.39 4.83 -10.44
N GLY A 106 -5.30 5.36 -9.63
CA GLY A 106 -6.38 4.57 -9.02
C GLY A 106 -5.87 3.49 -8.06
N CYS A 107 -4.81 3.79 -7.32
CA CYS A 107 -4.19 2.90 -6.34
C CYS A 107 -4.82 3.03 -4.95
N LEU A 108 -4.79 1.93 -4.18
CA LEU A 108 -5.34 1.90 -2.82
C LEU A 108 -4.55 2.81 -1.88
N SER A 109 -3.22 2.69 -1.91
CA SER A 109 -2.31 3.41 -1.01
C SER A 109 -2.48 4.93 -1.12
N GLU A 110 -2.44 5.48 -2.34
CA GLU A 110 -2.72 6.90 -2.56
C GLU A 110 -4.17 7.32 -2.22
N PHE A 111 -5.17 6.44 -2.43
CA PHE A 111 -6.54 6.72 -1.99
C PHE A 111 -6.69 6.75 -0.46
N MET A 112 -5.96 5.91 0.26
CA MET A 112 -5.95 5.91 1.73
C MET A 112 -5.27 7.17 2.28
N GLU A 113 -4.16 7.59 1.68
CA GLU A 113 -3.49 8.85 2.02
C GLU A 113 -4.43 10.05 1.76
N LYS A 114 -4.91 10.21 0.53
CA LYS A 114 -5.67 11.41 0.13
C LYS A 114 -7.11 11.42 0.63
N GLY A 115 -7.77 10.27 0.63
CA GLY A 115 -9.19 10.15 0.97
C GLY A 115 -9.44 10.02 2.47
N PHE A 116 -8.61 9.22 3.16
CA PHE A 116 -8.78 8.96 4.59
C PHE A 116 -7.76 9.71 5.46
N GLY A 117 -6.73 10.32 4.87
CA GLY A 117 -5.69 11.03 5.63
C GLY A 117 -4.79 10.10 6.43
N ILE A 118 -4.66 8.83 5.99
CA ILE A 118 -3.82 7.83 6.66
C ILE A 118 -2.38 8.06 6.24
N THR A 119 -1.54 8.42 7.21
CA THR A 119 -0.14 8.78 6.96
C THR A 119 0.77 7.59 6.70
N SER A 120 0.39 6.40 7.19
CA SER A 120 1.06 5.12 6.95
C SER A 120 0.22 4.25 6.01
N ALA A 121 0.21 4.56 4.71
CA ALA A 121 -0.56 3.83 3.70
C ALA A 121 0.34 3.27 2.59
N GLN A 122 0.89 2.06 2.76
CA GLN A 122 2.00 1.56 1.96
C GLN A 122 1.61 0.42 1.03
N THR A 123 2.45 0.19 0.01
CA THR A 123 2.45 -1.05 -0.78
C THR A 123 3.76 -1.81 -0.53
N TRP A 124 3.69 -3.09 -0.16
CA TRP A 124 4.87 -3.95 -0.01
C TRP A 124 4.88 -5.01 -1.11
N GLU A 125 5.91 -5.00 -1.94
CA GLU A 125 6.21 -6.04 -2.91
C GLU A 125 7.10 -7.08 -2.22
N ILE A 126 6.51 -8.22 -1.89
CA ILE A 126 7.13 -9.14 -0.92
C ILE A 126 8.00 -10.21 -1.56
N ALA A 127 7.76 -10.54 -2.83
CA ALA A 127 8.46 -11.59 -3.55
C ALA A 127 8.57 -11.22 -5.03
N GLY A 128 9.71 -11.50 -5.65
CA GLY A 128 9.86 -11.44 -7.09
C GLY A 128 11.13 -12.12 -7.57
N ASN A 129 11.03 -12.82 -8.70
CA ASN A 129 12.19 -13.38 -9.39
C ASN A 129 12.25 -12.83 -10.83
N GLU A 130 12.95 -11.71 -10.99
CA GLU A 130 13.11 -11.03 -12.28
C GLU A 130 13.96 -11.83 -13.29
N LEU A 131 14.68 -12.86 -12.82
CA LEU A 131 15.48 -13.74 -13.68
C LEU A 131 14.64 -14.86 -14.30
N THR A 132 13.44 -15.11 -13.77
CA THR A 132 12.53 -16.12 -14.28
C THR A 132 11.95 -15.69 -15.63
N SER A 133 11.74 -16.67 -16.52
CA SER A 133 11.03 -16.44 -17.78
C SER A 133 9.65 -15.80 -17.53
N PRO A 134 9.22 -14.79 -18.31
CA PRO A 134 7.88 -14.20 -18.20
C PRO A 134 6.73 -15.19 -18.42
N ARG A 135 7.02 -16.41 -18.90
CA ARG A 135 6.04 -17.50 -19.04
C ARG A 135 5.88 -18.35 -17.79
N ASN A 136 6.82 -18.28 -16.85
CA ASN A 136 6.75 -18.97 -15.57
C ASN A 136 6.31 -17.99 -14.49
N CYS A 137 5.04 -17.57 -14.57
CA CYS A 137 4.46 -16.59 -13.65
C CYS A 137 4.51 -17.09 -12.20
N TYR A 138 4.38 -18.40 -11.96
CA TYR A 138 4.34 -18.92 -10.59
C TYR A 138 5.64 -18.61 -9.84
N GLU A 139 6.79 -18.94 -10.41
CA GLU A 139 8.10 -18.63 -9.82
C GLU A 139 8.43 -17.14 -9.85
N MET A 140 7.95 -16.41 -10.87
CA MET A 140 8.14 -14.96 -10.94
C MET A 140 7.50 -14.23 -9.74
N PHE A 141 6.34 -14.71 -9.28
CA PHE A 141 5.56 -14.07 -8.22
C PHE A 141 5.67 -14.76 -6.85
N ASN A 142 6.27 -15.94 -6.75
CA ASN A 142 6.27 -16.71 -5.50
C ASN A 142 7.63 -17.35 -5.21
N PRO A 143 8.04 -17.43 -3.93
CA PRO A 143 9.09 -18.37 -3.53
C PRO A 143 8.60 -19.81 -3.79
N ILE A 144 9.46 -20.64 -4.37
CA ILE A 144 9.10 -22.00 -4.80
C ILE A 144 9.68 -23.09 -3.92
N GLU A 145 10.84 -22.86 -3.30
CA GLU A 145 11.47 -23.86 -2.44
C GLU A 145 10.85 -23.84 -1.03
N PRO A 146 10.60 -25.00 -0.40
CA PRO A 146 9.99 -25.07 0.93
C PRO A 146 10.73 -24.24 1.99
N ASP A 147 12.06 -24.28 1.99
CA ASP A 147 12.88 -23.53 2.94
C ASP A 147 12.78 -22.01 2.68
N ASP A 148 12.75 -21.61 1.41
CA ASP A 148 12.54 -20.20 1.02
C ASP A 148 11.17 -19.72 1.48
N ILE A 149 10.11 -20.51 1.30
CA ILE A 149 8.75 -20.17 1.75
C ILE A 149 8.72 -19.95 3.27
N GLN A 150 9.39 -20.82 4.05
CA GLN A 150 9.43 -20.68 5.51
C GLN A 150 10.18 -19.43 5.95
N GLU A 151 11.34 -19.17 5.35
CA GLU A 151 12.13 -17.98 5.66
C GLU A 151 11.39 -16.71 5.26
N HIS A 152 10.73 -16.73 4.10
CA HIS A 152 9.88 -15.63 3.63
C HIS A 152 8.77 -15.30 4.62
N ARG A 153 8.03 -16.31 5.09
CA ARG A 153 6.99 -16.15 6.13
C ARG A 153 7.58 -15.58 7.41
N ARG A 154 8.72 -16.08 7.85
CA ARG A 154 9.39 -15.61 9.08
C ARG A 154 9.76 -14.14 8.98
N ILE A 155 10.43 -13.74 7.90
CA ILE A 155 10.89 -12.37 7.66
C ILE A 155 9.72 -11.40 7.57
N TRP A 156 8.72 -11.69 6.73
CA TRP A 156 7.60 -10.76 6.52
C TRP A 156 6.67 -10.68 7.73
N THR A 157 6.49 -11.77 8.48
CA THR A 157 5.77 -11.72 9.77
C THR A 157 6.51 -10.83 10.76
N ALA A 158 7.84 -10.97 10.85
CA ALA A 158 8.64 -10.11 11.72
C ALA A 158 8.60 -8.64 11.30
N MET A 159 8.61 -8.37 9.98
CA MET A 159 8.41 -7.03 9.43
C MET A 159 7.08 -6.42 9.85
N VAL A 160 5.96 -7.13 9.66
CA VAL A 160 4.63 -6.65 10.07
C VAL A 160 4.58 -6.36 11.56
N LEU A 161 5.08 -7.26 12.41
CA LEU A 161 5.09 -7.06 13.86
C LEU A 161 5.98 -5.88 14.26
N ASN A 162 7.16 -5.74 13.65
CA ASN A 162 8.05 -4.61 13.92
C ASN A 162 7.41 -3.28 13.48
N HIS A 163 6.70 -3.27 12.35
CA HIS A 163 5.96 -2.10 11.87
C HIS A 163 4.92 -1.68 12.90
N ILE A 164 4.04 -2.59 13.31
CA ILE A 164 2.99 -2.33 14.30
C ILE A 164 3.57 -1.76 15.60
N VAL A 165 4.67 -2.34 16.11
CA VAL A 165 5.34 -1.84 17.33
C VAL A 165 5.85 -0.41 17.13
N ASN A 166 6.47 -0.11 16.00
CA ASN A 166 7.01 1.24 15.73
C ASN A 166 5.90 2.27 15.48
N LEU A 167 4.79 1.89 14.85
CA LEU A 167 3.60 2.74 14.75
C LEU A 167 3.00 2.99 16.13
N TYR A 168 2.92 1.98 17.00
CA TYR A 168 2.42 2.13 18.37
C TYR A 168 3.31 3.03 19.22
N LYS A 169 4.63 3.06 19.00
CA LYS A 169 5.53 4.05 19.61
C LYS A 169 5.34 5.48 19.08
N GLY A 170 4.48 5.66 18.09
CA GLY A 170 4.24 6.96 17.46
C GLY A 170 5.35 7.38 16.51
N MET A 171 6.16 6.47 15.96
CA MET A 171 7.26 6.84 15.05
C MET A 171 6.80 7.46 13.72
N VAL A 172 5.51 7.45 13.41
CA VAL A 172 4.92 8.11 12.24
C VAL A 172 3.85 9.09 12.73
N PRO A 173 3.96 10.40 12.43
CA PRO A 173 3.01 11.39 12.89
C PRO A 173 1.63 11.16 12.28
N GLY A 174 0.59 11.53 13.03
CA GLY A 174 -0.81 11.34 12.63
C GLY A 174 -1.38 9.98 13.04
N ILE A 175 -0.56 9.03 13.49
CA ILE A 175 -1.02 7.80 14.14
C ILE A 175 -1.27 8.10 15.62
N ARG A 176 -2.45 7.74 16.13
CA ARG A 176 -2.77 7.97 17.56
C ARG A 176 -2.01 6.93 18.37
N SER A 177 -0.95 7.36 19.05
CA SER A 177 -0.26 6.59 20.09
C SER A 177 -0.52 7.23 21.45
N SER A 178 -0.59 6.42 22.50
CA SER A 178 -0.56 6.92 23.89
C SER A 178 0.85 7.25 24.38
N GLU A 179 1.89 6.81 23.66
CA GLU A 179 3.29 6.86 24.07
C GLU A 179 4.09 7.97 23.37
N ASP A 180 3.62 8.52 22.24
CA ASP A 180 4.12 9.75 21.58
C ASP A 180 5.66 10.02 21.70
N ASP A 181 6.49 8.98 21.51
CA ASP A 181 7.97 9.06 21.53
C ASP A 181 8.53 9.67 20.23
N PHE A 182 7.65 10.27 19.43
CA PHE A 182 7.81 10.58 18.02
C PHE A 182 9.02 11.46 17.67
N SER A 183 9.47 12.38 18.52
CA SER A 183 10.45 13.38 18.09
C SER A 183 11.91 13.00 18.29
N ARG A 184 12.25 12.07 19.20
CA ARG A 184 13.66 11.79 19.54
C ARG A 184 14.22 10.57 18.84
N GLU A 185 13.47 9.47 18.79
CA GLU A 185 13.96 8.22 18.21
C GLU A 185 14.05 8.32 16.68
N VAL A 186 13.09 8.98 16.01
CA VAL A 186 13.09 9.16 14.54
C VAL A 186 14.14 10.18 14.08
N ALA A 187 14.35 11.26 14.85
CA ALA A 187 15.30 12.31 14.49
C ALA A 187 16.77 11.85 14.54
N VAL A 188 17.10 10.85 15.37
CA VAL A 188 18.45 10.27 15.44
C VAL A 188 18.69 9.17 14.41
N LEU A 189 17.67 8.79 13.63
CA LEU A 189 17.85 7.79 12.58
C LEU A 189 18.67 8.37 11.44
N PRO A 190 19.59 7.58 10.85
CA PRO A 190 20.31 8.02 9.68
C PRO A 190 19.31 8.39 8.58
N ASN A 191 19.58 9.49 7.88
CA ASN A 191 18.81 9.81 6.69
C ASN A 191 19.06 8.71 5.66
N PRO A 192 17.99 8.12 5.09
CA PRO A 192 18.15 7.08 4.11
C PRO A 192 18.77 7.65 2.83
N ASP A 193 19.52 6.80 2.12
CA ASP A 193 19.85 7.00 0.70
C ASP A 193 18.59 6.78 -0.16
N ALA A 194 17.54 7.54 0.15
CA ALA A 194 16.29 7.50 -0.57
C ALA A 194 16.47 8.28 -1.86
N CYS A 195 16.64 7.50 -2.90
CA CYS A 195 16.83 7.93 -4.26
C CYS A 195 15.45 8.51 -4.72
N GLY A 196 15.42 9.69 -5.39
CA GLY A 196 14.17 10.41 -5.71
C GLY A 196 13.80 11.54 -4.74
N LEU A 197 14.56 11.71 -3.67
CA LEU A 197 14.45 12.86 -2.78
C LEU A 197 15.15 14.10 -3.38
N THR A 198 14.37 15.16 -3.63
CA THR A 198 14.92 16.52 -3.77
C THR A 198 15.71 16.97 -2.52
N GLN A 199 16.62 17.94 -2.67
CA GLN A 199 17.34 18.55 -1.54
C GLN A 199 16.38 19.06 -0.44
N MET A 200 15.22 19.59 -0.83
CA MET A 200 14.20 20.03 0.14
C MET A 200 13.64 18.88 1.00
N HIS A 201 13.61 17.65 0.49
CA HIS A 201 13.23 16.49 1.30
C HIS A 201 14.33 16.14 2.30
N VAL A 202 15.60 16.20 1.86
CA VAL A 202 16.76 15.95 2.71
C VAL A 202 16.81 16.96 3.86
N ASP A 203 16.68 18.25 3.53
CA ASP A 203 16.64 19.33 4.53
C ASP A 203 15.46 19.17 5.49
N ALA A 204 14.30 18.72 5.00
CA ALA A 204 13.12 18.44 5.83
C ALA A 204 13.34 17.24 6.77
N MET A 205 14.07 16.20 6.33
CA MET A 205 14.44 15.06 7.18
C MET A 205 15.37 15.45 8.33
N ASP A 206 16.26 16.42 8.11
CA ASP A 206 17.13 17.01 9.13
C ASP A 206 16.37 17.95 10.09
N GLY A 207 15.27 18.55 9.61
CA GLY A 207 14.39 19.45 10.36
C GLY A 207 13.20 18.79 11.07
N LEU A 208 13.10 17.46 11.08
CA LEU A 208 11.94 16.72 11.62
C LEU A 208 11.64 16.95 13.12
N ASN A 209 12.50 17.65 13.85
CA ASN A 209 12.27 18.00 15.25
C ASN A 209 11.05 18.93 15.48
N ASP A 210 10.60 19.70 14.47
CA ASP A 210 9.59 20.78 14.68
C ASP A 210 8.31 20.70 13.82
N LEU A 211 8.22 19.85 12.79
CA LEU A 211 7.09 19.84 11.84
C LEU A 211 5.96 18.84 12.18
N ALA A 212 6.03 18.18 13.34
CA ALA A 212 5.29 16.98 13.72
C ALA A 212 3.75 17.05 13.86
N LEU A 213 3.11 18.22 13.76
CA LEU A 213 1.72 18.38 14.25
C LEU A 213 0.64 18.45 13.16
N GLY A 214 0.90 17.90 11.97
CA GLY A 214 -0.01 17.91 10.81
C GLY A 214 -1.39 17.31 11.07
N ARG A 215 -2.30 18.10 11.65
CA ARG A 215 -3.73 17.81 11.78
C ARG A 215 -4.46 18.39 10.58
N GLY A 216 -4.56 17.62 9.49
CA GLY A 216 -5.45 17.95 8.38
C GLY A 216 -6.92 17.99 8.85
N ASP A 217 -7.73 18.85 8.23
CA ASP A 217 -9.15 19.05 8.59
C ASP A 217 -9.98 17.78 8.26
N ARG A 218 -10.75 17.32 9.25
CA ARG A 218 -11.64 16.15 9.15
C ARG A 218 -12.79 16.39 8.16
N GLN A 219 -13.22 17.64 7.98
CA GLN A 219 -14.36 17.96 7.12
C GLN A 219 -14.01 17.85 5.64
N GLU A 220 -12.86 18.37 5.21
CA GLU A 220 -12.42 18.27 3.81
C GLU A 220 -12.25 16.82 3.33
N ARG A 221 -11.76 15.94 4.23
CA ARG A 221 -11.64 14.49 3.95
C ARG A 221 -12.99 13.80 3.81
N ARG A 222 -13.94 14.11 4.71
CA ARG A 222 -15.32 13.58 4.63
C ARG A 222 -15.99 13.99 3.31
N ASP A 223 -15.89 15.26 2.94
CA ASP A 223 -16.49 15.78 1.71
C ASP A 223 -15.89 15.12 0.45
N PHE A 224 -14.60 14.79 0.45
CA PHE A 224 -13.96 14.05 -0.64
C PHE A 224 -14.51 12.62 -0.76
N VAL A 225 -14.63 11.90 0.37
CA VAL A 225 -15.15 10.53 0.40
C VAL A 225 -16.63 10.49 0.00
N GLU A 226 -17.45 11.42 0.50
CA GLU A 226 -18.87 11.53 0.13
C GLU A 226 -19.05 11.84 -1.36
N LYS A 227 -18.23 12.74 -1.93
CA LYS A 227 -18.25 13.02 -3.37
C LYS A 227 -17.80 11.83 -4.22
N ALA A 228 -16.85 11.03 -3.73
CA ALA A 228 -16.43 9.80 -4.40
C ALA A 228 -17.55 8.76 -4.39
N LEU A 229 -18.22 8.56 -3.25
CA LEU A 229 -19.36 7.65 -3.09
C LEU A 229 -20.56 8.04 -3.94
N ALA A 230 -20.87 9.33 -4.03
CA ALA A 230 -22.00 9.83 -4.84
C ALA A 230 -21.84 9.57 -6.34
N ARG A 231 -20.63 9.23 -6.81
CA ARG A 231 -20.34 8.88 -8.21
C ARG A 231 -20.24 7.38 -8.45
N THR A 232 -20.34 6.57 -7.40
CA THR A 232 -20.31 5.10 -7.49
C THR A 232 -21.74 4.60 -7.75
N PRO A 233 -21.99 3.79 -8.79
CA PRO A 233 -23.31 3.21 -9.03
C PRO A 233 -23.75 2.32 -7.86
N ASP A 234 -25.01 2.43 -7.45
CA ASP A 234 -25.63 1.48 -6.51
C ASP A 234 -25.63 0.08 -7.11
N MET A 235 -25.02 -0.88 -6.42
CA MET A 235 -25.07 -2.29 -6.82
C MET A 235 -26.03 -3.04 -5.91
N HIS A 236 -27.09 -3.59 -6.51
CA HIS A 236 -27.87 -4.64 -5.89
C HIS A 236 -27.04 -5.92 -5.92
N MET A 237 -26.40 -6.24 -4.80
CA MET A 237 -25.78 -7.56 -4.62
C MET A 237 -26.90 -8.61 -4.69
N PRO A 238 -26.78 -9.66 -5.50
CA PRO A 238 -27.68 -10.79 -5.38
C PRO A 238 -27.57 -11.32 -3.96
N LEU A 239 -28.71 -11.45 -3.27
CA LEU A 239 -28.75 -12.11 -1.98
C LEU A 239 -28.29 -13.54 -2.21
N LEU A 240 -27.21 -13.95 -1.54
CA LEU A 240 -26.85 -15.36 -1.43
C LEU A 240 -27.97 -16.05 -0.64
N GLY A 241 -29.02 -16.52 -1.33
CA GLY A 241 -30.16 -17.11 -0.63
C GLY A 241 -31.34 -17.56 -1.47
N GLU A 242 -31.62 -16.98 -2.64
CA GLU A 242 -32.79 -17.38 -3.43
C GLU A 242 -32.38 -17.38 -4.91
N ASP A 243 -32.39 -18.56 -5.53
CA ASP A 243 -32.03 -18.85 -6.93
C ASP A 243 -30.53 -18.96 -7.28
N ILE A 244 -29.78 -19.81 -6.58
CA ILE A 244 -28.62 -20.47 -7.22
C ILE A 244 -29.19 -21.61 -8.07
N PRO A 245 -29.07 -21.58 -9.41
CA PRO A 245 -29.53 -22.69 -10.24
C PRO A 245 -28.76 -23.95 -9.86
N ALA A 246 -29.46 -25.08 -9.69
CA ALA A 246 -28.88 -26.32 -9.18
C ALA A 246 -27.65 -26.81 -9.98
N GLU A 247 -27.53 -26.41 -11.24
CA GLU A 247 -26.36 -26.65 -12.10
C GLU A 247 -25.06 -26.01 -11.62
N TRP A 248 -25.09 -24.94 -10.79
CA TRP A 248 -23.91 -24.29 -10.21
C TRP A 248 -23.42 -24.96 -8.92
N LEU A 249 -24.26 -25.81 -8.30
CA LEU A 249 -23.92 -26.56 -7.08
C LEU A 249 -23.23 -27.90 -7.39
N ASN A 250 -23.19 -28.33 -8.65
CA ASN A 250 -22.44 -29.50 -9.10
C ASN A 250 -20.99 -29.13 -9.48
N LEU A 251 -20.22 -28.64 -8.51
CA LEU A 251 -18.76 -28.61 -8.58
C LEU A 251 -18.19 -29.90 -7.98
N THR A 252 -18.39 -31.03 -8.68
CA THR A 252 -17.59 -32.24 -8.46
C THR A 252 -16.19 -32.01 -9.05
N TRP A 253 -15.34 -31.27 -8.34
CA TRP A 253 -13.92 -31.10 -8.68
C TRP A 253 -12.98 -31.26 -7.47
N LEU A 254 -13.45 -31.85 -6.36
CA LEU A 254 -12.63 -32.04 -5.17
C LEU A 254 -12.47 -33.50 -4.70
N ASN A 255 -12.83 -34.51 -5.51
CA ASN A 255 -12.78 -35.90 -5.04
C ASN A 255 -12.27 -36.94 -6.05
N GLU A 256 -11.33 -36.59 -6.93
CA GLU A 256 -10.53 -37.61 -7.63
C GLU A 256 -9.05 -37.21 -7.64
N GLY A 257 -8.31 -37.67 -6.63
CA GLY A 257 -6.92 -38.10 -6.80
C GLY A 257 -6.90 -39.59 -7.18
N PRO A 258 -5.77 -40.19 -7.59
CA PRO A 258 -4.38 -39.79 -7.30
C PRO A 258 -3.62 -39.13 -8.46
#